data_AF-A0A183IDD0-F1
#
_entry.id   AF-A0A183IDD0-F1
#
_cell.length_a   1.000
_cell.length_b   1.000
_cell.length_c   1.000
_cell.angle_alpha   90.00
_cell.angle_beta   90.00
_cell.angle_gamma   90.00
#
_symmetry.space_group_name_H-M   'P 1'
#
loop_
_entity.id
_entity.type
_entity.pdbx_description
1 polymer ?
#
loop_
_entity_poly.entity_id
_entity_poly.type
_entity_poly.pdbx_seq_one_letter_code
_entity_poly.pdbx_strand_id
1 'polypeptide(L)'
;MFLLIVRLWYRCCNTYFFLNRLCIRSRKEDNYVLLTVVDKGKAFRQTLAELMKDTSPNLFTVSRLPERPEIERDQPMSLDEWRSFRTDDGSFRNVKTLKQRIFRGGLVPEIRAEAWTLLLGVYPWQSTEAERKEIRMKNTEYYEALKAQWKAVTADQETRWSHFRERKMLIGDVPYIFYELI
;
A
#
# COMPACT_ATOMS: atom_id res chain seq x y z
N MET A 1 11.66 7.22 4.99
CA MET A 1 10.64 6.87 3.99
C MET A 1 10.94 5.52 3.34
N PHE A 2 12.05 5.35 2.60
CA PHE A 2 12.43 4.05 1.99
C PHE A 2 12.53 2.86 2.96
N LEU A 3 12.96 3.07 4.21
CA LEU A 3 12.96 1.99 5.24
C LEU A 3 11.57 1.43 5.55
N LEU A 4 10.48 2.17 5.32
CA LEU A 4 9.11 1.64 5.43
C LEU A 4 8.74 0.76 4.22
N ILE A 5 9.17 1.16 3.01
CA ILE A 5 8.95 0.38 1.79
C ILE A 5 9.74 -0.95 1.87
N VAL A 6 11.00 -0.91 2.30
CA VAL A 6 11.81 -2.13 2.50
C VAL A 6 11.25 -2.98 3.65
N ARG A 7 10.78 -2.40 4.77
CA ARG A 7 10.08 -3.17 5.82
C ARG A 7 8.77 -3.79 5.34
N LEU A 8 8.01 -3.12 4.47
CA LEU A 8 6.81 -3.67 3.82
C LEU A 8 7.18 -4.81 2.87
N TRP A 9 8.22 -4.65 2.05
CA TRP A 9 8.68 -5.67 1.11
C TRP A 9 9.16 -6.94 1.83
N TYR A 10 9.99 -6.78 2.88
CA TYR A 10 10.48 -7.89 3.69
C TYR A 10 9.41 -8.58 4.53
N ARG A 11 8.52 -7.82 5.19
CA ARG A 11 7.39 -8.45 5.89
C ARG A 11 6.55 -9.20 4.89
N CYS A 12 6.11 -8.60 3.78
CA CYS A 12 5.31 -9.29 2.79
C CYS A 12 5.97 -10.56 2.23
N CYS A 13 7.28 -10.53 1.90
CA CYS A 13 7.98 -11.73 1.41
C CYS A 13 8.04 -12.87 2.45
N ASN A 14 8.21 -12.57 3.74
CA ASN A 14 8.27 -13.60 4.79
C ASN A 14 6.91 -13.91 5.46
N THR A 15 5.88 -13.09 5.22
CA THR A 15 4.49 -13.30 5.70
C THR A 15 3.52 -13.69 4.59
N TYR A 16 3.99 -14.19 3.44
CA TYR A 16 3.12 -14.84 2.44
C TYR A 16 2.34 -16.05 3.01
N PHE A 17 2.74 -16.57 4.17
CA PHE A 17 1.98 -17.59 4.91
C PHE A 17 0.82 -17.05 5.76
N PHE A 18 0.78 -15.74 6.06
CA PHE A 18 -0.17 -15.16 7.03
C PHE A 18 -1.40 -14.49 6.41
N LEU A 19 -1.32 -14.04 5.15
CA LEU A 19 -2.47 -13.41 4.46
C LEU A 19 -3.46 -14.42 3.85
N ASN A 20 -3.10 -15.71 3.80
CA ASN A 20 -3.97 -16.81 3.35
C ASN A 20 -4.63 -17.60 4.49
N ARG A 21 -4.50 -17.16 5.77
CA ARG A 21 -5.02 -17.92 6.92
C ARG A 21 -5.97 -17.18 7.87
N LEU A 22 -6.56 -16.07 7.43
CA LEU A 22 -7.79 -15.52 8.05
C LEU A 22 -9.03 -16.17 7.42
N CYS A 23 -9.04 -17.50 7.40
CA CYS A 23 -10.22 -18.28 7.07
C CYS A 23 -11.06 -18.47 8.34
N ILE A 24 -12.16 -17.72 8.39
CA ILE A 24 -13.42 -17.96 9.13
C ILE A 24 -13.32 -19.00 10.26
N ARG A 25 -13.37 -18.53 11.53
CA ARG A 25 -14.01 -19.30 12.60
C ARG A 25 -15.36 -18.68 12.89
N SER A 26 -16.40 -19.36 12.40
CA SER A 26 -17.80 -18.91 12.44
C SER A 26 -18.26 -18.51 13.84
N ARG A 27 -18.91 -17.35 13.93
CA ARG A 27 -20.01 -17.09 14.86
C ARG A 27 -21.10 -16.36 14.07
N LYS A 28 -22.34 -16.82 14.25
CA LYS A 28 -23.52 -16.55 13.42
C LYS A 28 -23.95 -15.08 13.37
N GLU A 29 -24.88 -14.85 12.43
CA GLU A 29 -25.89 -13.79 12.35
C GLU A 29 -25.48 -12.44 11.68
N ASP A 30 -26.07 -12.22 10.50
CA ASP A 30 -26.82 -11.00 10.10
C ASP A 30 -26.08 -9.69 9.67
N ASN A 31 -25.15 -9.81 8.72
CA ASN A 31 -25.36 -9.25 7.37
C ASN A 31 -24.84 -7.83 6.83
N TYR A 32 -25.69 -6.99 6.19
CA TYR A 32 -25.63 -5.67 5.45
C TYR A 32 -24.84 -5.31 4.12
N VAL A 33 -25.55 -5.15 2.94
CA VAL A 33 -25.19 -4.84 1.51
C VAL A 33 -24.59 -3.45 1.31
N LEU A 34 -23.42 -3.43 0.66
CA LEU A 34 -22.71 -2.24 0.22
C LEU A 34 -23.19 -1.80 -1.17
N LEU A 35 -24.18 -0.91 -1.20
CA LEU A 35 -24.44 -0.11 -2.40
C LEU A 35 -23.34 0.95 -2.58
N THR A 36 -22.92 1.11 -3.82
CA THR A 36 -21.75 1.89 -4.24
C THR A 36 -21.89 3.38 -3.94
N VAL A 37 -20.95 3.96 -3.20
CA VAL A 37 -20.76 5.42 -3.11
C VAL A 37 -19.34 5.81 -3.50
N VAL A 38 -19.12 5.81 -4.82
CA VAL A 38 -18.12 6.69 -5.44
C VAL A 38 -18.90 7.94 -5.90
N ASP A 39 -18.30 9.12 -5.72
CA ASP A 39 -18.81 10.43 -6.18
C ASP A 39 -20.10 10.99 -5.54
N LYS A 40 -20.00 11.49 -4.29
CA LYS A 40 -20.64 12.76 -3.81
C LYS A 40 -20.24 13.19 -2.37
N GLY A 41 -18.96 13.07 -2.02
CA GLY A 41 -18.47 13.23 -0.63
C GLY A 41 -18.61 14.61 0.05
N LYS A 42 -18.93 15.69 -0.68
CA LYS A 42 -19.25 17.02 -0.09
C LYS A 42 -20.75 17.22 0.13
N ALA A 43 -21.58 16.95 -0.89
CA ALA A 43 -23.04 17.12 -0.81
C ALA A 43 -23.66 16.28 0.32
N PHE A 44 -23.20 15.03 0.47
CA PHE A 44 -23.65 14.12 1.53
C PHE A 44 -23.35 14.63 2.95
N ARG A 45 -22.20 15.30 3.16
CA ARG A 45 -21.85 15.89 4.46
C ARG A 45 -22.70 17.11 4.80
N GLN A 46 -23.09 17.90 3.80
CA GLN A 46 -23.95 19.07 4.00
C GLN A 46 -25.38 18.63 4.35
N THR A 47 -25.95 17.68 3.61
CA THR A 47 -27.27 17.11 3.94
C THR A 47 -27.28 16.36 5.28
N LEU A 48 -26.22 15.63 5.64
CA LEU A 48 -26.08 15.05 6.98
C LEU A 48 -26.03 16.12 8.08
N ALA A 49 -25.26 17.20 7.89
CA ALA A 49 -25.16 18.28 8.87
C ALA A 49 -26.48 19.04 9.07
N GLU A 50 -27.35 19.07 8.06
CA GLU A 50 -28.70 19.64 8.15
C GLU A 50 -29.66 18.67 8.87
N LEU A 51 -29.64 17.37 8.52
CA LEU A 51 -30.41 16.32 9.23
C LEU A 51 -30.01 16.15 10.70
N MET A 52 -28.76 16.45 11.06
CA MET A 52 -28.25 16.33 12.43
C MET A 52 -28.63 17.49 13.36
N LYS A 53 -29.28 18.57 12.88
CA LYS A 53 -29.67 19.71 13.73
C LYS A 53 -30.85 19.41 14.66
N ASP A 54 -31.83 18.66 14.17
CA ASP A 54 -33.07 18.35 14.91
C ASP A 54 -33.02 16.94 15.54
N THR A 55 -31.88 16.26 15.40
CA THR A 55 -31.71 14.87 15.82
C THR A 55 -31.35 14.78 17.31
N SER A 56 -32.32 14.33 18.11
CA SER A 56 -32.13 13.96 19.52
C SER A 56 -30.89 13.06 19.71
N PRO A 57 -30.07 13.27 20.77
CA PRO A 57 -28.78 12.59 20.94
C PRO A 57 -28.85 11.05 21.02
N ASN A 58 -30.04 10.47 21.12
CA ASN A 58 -30.25 9.02 21.15
C ASN A 58 -30.49 8.37 19.77
N LEU A 59 -30.63 9.11 18.66
CA LEU A 59 -31.01 8.53 17.36
C LEU A 59 -29.93 7.58 16.77
N PHE A 60 -28.67 7.70 17.20
CA PHE A 60 -27.61 6.77 16.80
C PHE A 60 -27.73 5.37 17.43
N THR A 61 -28.62 5.14 18.39
CA THR A 61 -28.62 3.91 19.19
C THR A 61 -29.22 2.67 18.51
N VAL A 62 -30.13 2.81 17.53
CA VAL A 62 -30.76 1.64 16.87
C VAL A 62 -31.03 1.84 15.37
N SER A 63 -30.08 2.44 14.64
CA SER A 63 -30.04 2.28 13.19
C SER A 63 -29.47 0.90 12.87
N ARG A 64 -30.34 -0.12 12.73
CA ARG A 64 -29.90 -1.47 12.30
C ARG A 64 -29.30 -1.36 10.89
N LEU A 65 -28.00 -1.60 10.76
CA LEU A 65 -27.33 -1.88 9.49
C LEU A 65 -27.85 -3.28 9.00
N PRO A 66 -28.61 -3.48 7.89
CA PRO A 66 -29.43 -4.71 7.66
C PRO A 66 -28.83 -5.93 6.89
N GLU A 67 -29.16 -6.20 5.60
CA GLU A 67 -28.96 -7.51 4.89
C GLU A 67 -27.88 -7.46 3.76
N ARG A 68 -27.05 -8.52 3.50
CA ARG A 68 -25.56 -8.61 3.18
C ARG A 68 -25.04 -8.69 1.73
N PRO A 69 -23.78 -8.23 1.44
CA PRO A 69 -23.06 -8.67 0.27
C PRO A 69 -22.03 -9.75 0.67
N GLU A 70 -22.26 -10.97 0.23
CA GLU A 70 -21.12 -11.88 0.08
C GLU A 70 -20.27 -11.33 -1.07
N ILE A 71 -19.04 -10.91 -0.76
CA ILE A 71 -18.12 -10.33 -1.74
C ILE A 71 -17.19 -11.44 -2.20
N GLU A 72 -17.48 -11.99 -3.38
CA GLU A 72 -16.53 -12.86 -4.08
C GLU A 72 -15.31 -12.06 -4.55
N ARG A 73 -14.16 -12.73 -4.63
CA ARG A 73 -12.91 -12.14 -5.13
C ARG A 73 -12.65 -12.61 -6.55
N ASP A 74 -12.22 -11.69 -7.41
CA ASP A 74 -11.80 -12.02 -8.76
C ASP A 74 -10.51 -12.87 -8.73
N GLN A 75 -10.22 -13.57 -9.82
CA GLN A 75 -8.91 -14.19 -10.04
C GLN A 75 -7.80 -13.11 -10.17
N PRO A 76 -6.55 -13.40 -9.79
CA PRO A 76 -5.45 -12.44 -9.91
C PRO A 76 -5.22 -12.02 -11.36
N MET A 77 -4.83 -10.75 -11.56
CA MET A 77 -4.54 -10.20 -12.88
C MET A 77 -3.37 -10.95 -13.54
N SER A 78 -3.58 -11.40 -14.78
CA SER A 78 -2.57 -12.08 -15.60
C SER A 78 -1.57 -11.10 -16.21
N LEU A 79 -0.43 -11.64 -16.69
CA LEU A 79 0.63 -10.83 -17.29
C LEU A 79 0.16 -10.13 -18.58
N ASP A 80 -0.67 -10.80 -19.38
CA ASP A 80 -1.20 -10.25 -20.64
C ASP A 80 -2.29 -9.21 -20.39
N GLU A 81 -3.12 -9.40 -19.36
CA GLU A 81 -4.04 -8.36 -18.89
C GLU A 81 -3.26 -7.12 -18.44
N TRP A 82 -2.21 -7.27 -17.62
CA TRP A 82 -1.35 -6.15 -17.19
C TRP A 82 -0.69 -5.43 -18.37
N ARG A 83 -0.16 -6.17 -19.35
CA ARG A 83 0.42 -5.62 -20.59
C ARG A 83 -0.59 -4.80 -21.39
N SER A 84 -1.87 -5.20 -21.43
CA SER A 84 -2.91 -4.44 -22.14
C SER A 84 -3.17 -3.03 -21.59
N PHE A 85 -2.87 -2.79 -20.30
CA PHE A 85 -2.95 -1.45 -19.69
C PHE A 85 -1.70 -0.59 -19.92
N ARG A 86 -0.57 -1.21 -20.29
CA ARG A 86 0.69 -0.52 -20.60
C ARG A 86 0.64 0.03 -22.03
N THR A 87 1.25 1.19 -22.22
CA THR A 87 1.46 1.85 -23.51
C THR A 87 2.88 1.57 -23.99
N ASP A 88 3.14 1.76 -25.29
CA ASP A 88 4.45 1.50 -25.92
C ASP A 88 5.58 2.37 -25.35
N ASP A 89 5.27 3.54 -24.78
CA ASP A 89 6.20 4.43 -24.06
C ASP A 89 6.48 3.99 -22.59
N GLY A 90 5.82 2.92 -22.15
CA GLY A 90 5.87 2.38 -20.79
C GLY A 90 4.84 2.97 -19.82
N SER A 91 4.07 4.00 -20.19
CA SER A 91 3.03 4.62 -19.36
C SER A 91 1.82 3.68 -19.15
N PHE A 92 0.97 3.96 -18.15
CA PHE A 92 -0.25 3.18 -17.89
C PHE A 92 -1.53 3.99 -18.17
N ARG A 93 -2.39 3.43 -19.01
CA ARG A 93 -3.74 3.98 -19.30
C ARG A 93 -4.76 3.42 -18.31
N ASN A 94 -5.91 4.10 -18.19
CA ASN A 94 -7.07 3.68 -17.37
C ASN A 94 -6.73 3.28 -15.91
N VAL A 95 -5.80 4.03 -15.28
CA VAL A 95 -5.27 3.77 -13.93
C VAL A 95 -6.35 3.56 -12.85
N LYS A 96 -7.50 4.23 -12.95
CA LYS A 96 -8.65 4.03 -12.03
C LYS A 96 -9.18 2.59 -12.12
N THR A 97 -9.45 2.12 -13.34
CA THR A 97 -9.93 0.76 -13.62
C THR A 97 -8.89 -0.28 -13.23
N LEU A 98 -7.62 -0.05 -13.56
CA LEU A 98 -6.49 -0.90 -13.18
C LEU A 98 -6.41 -1.09 -11.66
N LYS A 99 -6.51 0.00 -10.88
CA LYS A 99 -6.53 -0.06 -9.40
C LYS A 99 -7.74 -0.81 -8.85
N GLN A 100 -8.92 -0.66 -9.44
CA GLN A 100 -10.12 -1.42 -9.05
C GLN A 100 -9.96 -2.92 -9.33
N ARG A 101 -9.40 -3.29 -10.49
CA ARG A 101 -9.14 -4.68 -10.86
C ARG A 101 -8.11 -5.35 -9.93
N ILE A 102 -7.02 -4.64 -9.60
CA ILE A 102 -6.04 -5.07 -8.59
C ILE A 102 -6.69 -5.23 -7.21
N PHE A 103 -7.60 -4.33 -6.83
CA PHE A 103 -8.30 -4.43 -5.53
C PHE A 103 -9.21 -5.66 -5.45
N ARG A 104 -9.89 -6.05 -6.53
CA ARG A 104 -10.80 -7.20 -6.55
C ARG A 104 -10.10 -8.57 -6.58
N GLY A 105 -9.03 -8.71 -7.38
CA GLY A 105 -8.36 -10.00 -7.59
C GLY A 105 -6.88 -10.08 -7.23
N GLY A 106 -6.19 -8.95 -7.05
CA GLY A 106 -4.75 -8.92 -6.81
C GLY A 106 -3.90 -9.18 -8.06
N LEU A 107 -2.65 -9.60 -7.84
CA LEU A 107 -1.59 -9.67 -8.85
C LEU A 107 -0.84 -11.01 -8.79
N VAL A 108 -0.60 -11.61 -9.97
CA VAL A 108 0.34 -12.74 -10.16
C VAL A 108 1.76 -12.33 -9.74
N PRO A 109 2.58 -13.21 -9.14
CA PRO A 109 3.89 -12.85 -8.58
C PRO A 109 4.83 -12.08 -9.52
N GLU A 110 4.88 -12.49 -10.79
CA GLU A 110 5.72 -11.89 -11.85
C GLU A 110 5.52 -10.38 -12.01
N ILE A 111 4.29 -9.91 -11.83
CA ILE A 111 3.88 -8.52 -12.06
C ILE A 111 4.17 -7.64 -10.84
N ARG A 112 4.28 -8.24 -9.63
CA ARG A 112 4.31 -7.50 -8.36
C ARG A 112 5.49 -6.53 -8.26
N ALA A 113 6.65 -6.90 -8.82
CA ALA A 113 7.84 -6.05 -8.81
C ALA A 113 7.59 -4.70 -9.52
N GLU A 114 7.00 -4.72 -10.71
CA GLU A 114 6.63 -3.49 -11.44
C GLU A 114 5.44 -2.80 -10.75
N ALA A 115 4.34 -3.51 -10.55
CA ALA A 115 3.08 -2.93 -10.06
C ALA A 115 3.21 -2.30 -8.67
N TRP A 116 4.01 -2.86 -7.75
CA TRP A 116 4.19 -2.28 -6.42
C TRP A 116 4.95 -0.95 -6.45
N THR A 117 5.90 -0.75 -7.37
CA THR A 117 6.58 0.55 -7.50
C THR A 117 5.63 1.68 -7.92
N LEU A 118 4.62 1.36 -8.72
CA LEU A 118 3.55 2.28 -9.15
C LEU A 118 2.48 2.49 -8.05
N LEU A 119 2.08 1.42 -7.35
CA LEU A 119 1.11 1.47 -6.25
C LEU A 119 1.64 2.23 -5.03
N LEU A 120 2.92 2.09 -4.71
CA LEU A 120 3.60 2.80 -3.62
C LEU A 120 3.99 4.24 -4.00
N GLY A 121 3.79 4.65 -5.26
CA GLY A 121 4.11 6.00 -5.73
C GLY A 121 5.62 6.28 -5.88
N VAL A 122 6.45 5.23 -6.01
CA VAL A 122 7.88 5.39 -6.36
C VAL A 122 8.03 5.93 -7.79
N TYR A 123 7.14 5.49 -8.69
CA TYR A 123 7.01 6.04 -10.03
C TYR A 123 5.57 6.56 -10.27
N PRO A 124 5.39 7.71 -10.95
CA PRO A 124 4.08 8.15 -11.43
C PRO A 124 3.49 7.17 -12.45
N TRP A 125 2.18 7.00 -12.48
CA TRP A 125 1.51 6.06 -13.40
C TRP A 125 1.63 6.47 -14.88
N GLN A 126 1.70 7.77 -15.12
CA GLN A 126 1.89 8.39 -16.43
C GLN A 126 3.36 8.43 -16.87
N SER A 127 4.31 8.10 -16.00
CA SER A 127 5.73 8.23 -16.33
C SER A 127 6.15 7.26 -17.44
N THR A 128 7.00 7.73 -18.34
CA THR A 128 7.60 6.88 -19.39
C THR A 128 8.71 5.98 -18.83
N GLU A 129 9.10 4.95 -19.57
CA GLU A 129 10.21 4.07 -19.15
C GLU A 129 11.55 4.82 -19.02
N ALA A 130 11.78 5.84 -19.85
CA ALA A 130 12.94 6.72 -19.77
C ALA A 130 12.94 7.58 -18.48
N GLU A 131 11.81 8.21 -18.15
CA GLU A 131 11.64 8.98 -16.91
C GLU A 131 11.82 8.09 -15.66
N ARG A 132 11.28 6.86 -15.68
CA ARG A 132 11.47 5.90 -14.58
C ARG A 132 12.94 5.53 -14.37
N LYS A 133 13.73 5.45 -15.45
CA LYS A 133 15.19 5.23 -15.36
C LYS A 133 15.90 6.40 -14.67
N GLU A 134 15.52 7.64 -15.01
CA GLU A 134 16.07 8.84 -14.36
C GLU A 134 15.66 8.96 -12.88
N ILE A 135 14.38 8.71 -12.58
CA ILE A 135 13.86 8.67 -11.19
C ILE A 135 14.60 7.59 -10.38
N ARG A 136 14.84 6.41 -10.96
CA ARG A 136 15.61 5.34 -10.32
C ARG A 136 17.02 5.79 -10.00
N MET A 137 17.74 6.37 -10.95
CA MET A 137 19.11 6.87 -10.78
C MET A 137 19.20 7.88 -9.61
N LYS A 138 18.36 8.93 -9.64
CA LYS A 138 18.28 9.94 -8.58
C LYS A 138 17.93 9.36 -7.21
N ASN A 139 16.99 8.40 -7.16
CA ASN A 139 16.61 7.73 -5.92
C ASN A 139 17.74 6.84 -5.37
N THR A 140 18.52 6.19 -6.23
CA THR A 140 19.69 5.38 -5.84
C THR A 140 20.78 6.26 -5.26
N GLU A 141 21.19 7.31 -5.97
CA GLU A 141 22.19 8.30 -5.49
C GLU A 141 21.79 8.89 -4.14
N TYR A 142 20.52 9.31 -3.99
CA TYR A 142 20.00 9.84 -2.73
C TYR A 142 19.96 8.80 -1.60
N TYR A 143 19.59 7.56 -1.92
CA TYR A 143 19.64 6.45 -0.95
C TYR A 143 21.08 6.17 -0.50
N GLU A 144 22.06 6.16 -1.40
CA GLU A 144 23.47 5.94 -1.07
C GLU A 144 24.05 7.07 -0.24
N ALA A 145 23.73 8.34 -0.55
CA ALA A 145 24.12 9.48 0.27
C ALA A 145 23.57 9.38 1.71
N LEU A 146 22.27 9.05 1.86
CA LEU A 146 21.68 8.79 3.18
C LEU A 146 22.29 7.56 3.87
N LYS A 147 22.67 6.52 3.11
CA LYS A 147 23.31 5.30 3.62
C LYS A 147 24.71 5.58 4.14
N ALA A 148 25.48 6.41 3.43
CA ALA A 148 26.79 6.86 3.87
C ALA A 148 26.71 7.64 5.20
N GLN A 149 25.73 8.54 5.36
CA GLN A 149 25.53 9.32 6.59
C GLN A 149 25.40 8.44 7.84
N TRP A 150 24.52 7.44 7.85
CA TRP A 150 24.34 6.59 9.04
C TRP A 150 25.44 5.53 9.20
N LYS A 151 26.14 5.15 8.12
CA LYS A 151 27.32 4.29 8.19
C LYS A 151 28.57 5.00 8.71
N ALA A 152 28.68 6.31 8.50
CA ALA A 152 29.83 7.11 8.93
C ALA A 152 29.79 7.50 10.42
N VAL A 153 28.72 7.15 11.15
CA VAL A 153 28.59 7.43 12.59
C VAL A 153 29.61 6.61 13.37
N THR A 154 30.55 7.29 14.03
CA THR A 154 31.57 6.64 14.86
C THR A 154 31.00 6.22 16.22
N ALA A 155 31.69 5.30 16.92
CA ALA A 155 31.28 4.86 18.26
C ALA A 155 31.13 6.06 19.23
N ASP A 156 32.06 7.00 19.23
CA ASP A 156 32.00 8.24 20.00
C ASP A 156 30.76 9.09 19.68
N GLN A 157 30.40 9.23 18.41
CA GLN A 157 29.19 9.93 18.00
C GLN A 157 27.93 9.16 18.44
N GLU A 158 27.93 7.83 18.33
CA GLU A 158 26.85 6.96 18.78
C GLU A 158 26.64 7.02 20.30
N THR A 159 27.68 7.25 21.12
CA THR A 159 27.49 7.50 22.56
C THR A 159 26.65 8.76 22.82
N ARG A 160 26.81 9.80 22.00
CA ARG A 160 26.16 11.11 22.15
C ARG A 160 24.77 11.17 21.50
N TRP A 161 24.48 10.31 20.53
CA TRP A 161 23.22 10.31 19.76
C TRP A 161 22.24 9.23 20.25
N SER A 162 21.55 9.48 21.37
CA SER A 162 20.57 8.55 21.98
C SER A 162 19.55 8.00 20.99
N HIS A 163 18.85 8.88 20.25
CA HIS A 163 17.85 8.46 19.26
C HIS A 163 18.38 7.60 18.12
N PHE A 164 19.65 7.75 17.74
CA PHE A 164 20.26 6.90 16.72
C PHE A 164 20.50 5.50 17.30
N ARG A 165 21.12 5.42 18.47
CA ARG A 165 21.37 4.19 19.23
C ARG A 165 20.09 3.42 19.53
N GLU A 166 19.06 4.09 20.04
CA GLU A 166 17.72 3.51 20.30
C GLU A 166 17.13 2.87 19.04
N ARG A 167 17.15 3.60 17.91
CA ARG A 167 16.61 3.09 16.63
C ARG A 167 17.43 1.92 16.09
N LYS A 168 18.76 1.96 16.23
CA LYS A 168 19.68 0.88 15.83
C LYS A 168 19.43 -0.37 16.68
N MET A 169 19.31 -0.24 18.00
CA MET A 169 18.95 -1.35 18.91
C MET A 169 17.59 -1.98 18.55
N LEU A 170 16.58 -1.17 18.19
CA LEU A 170 15.26 -1.66 17.76
C LEU A 170 15.23 -2.31 16.36
N ILE A 171 16.27 -2.12 15.55
CA ILE A 171 16.44 -2.77 14.24
C ILE A 171 17.29 -4.05 14.39
N GLY A 172 18.21 -4.08 15.37
CA GLY A 172 19.24 -5.11 15.52
C GLY A 172 20.42 -4.87 14.58
N ASP A 173 21.50 -5.62 14.78
CA ASP A 173 22.57 -5.68 13.81
C ASP A 173 22.05 -6.38 12.53
N VAL A 174 21.97 -5.63 11.44
CA VAL A 174 21.50 -6.15 10.15
C VAL A 174 22.68 -6.87 9.48
N PRO A 175 22.69 -8.21 9.35
CA PRO A 175 23.78 -8.90 8.69
C PRO A 175 23.81 -8.53 7.21
N TYR A 176 25.02 -8.36 6.67
CA TYR A 176 25.28 -7.76 5.35
C TYR A 176 24.73 -8.53 4.13
N ILE A 177 24.12 -9.69 4.33
CA ILE A 177 23.80 -10.72 3.32
C ILE A 177 22.60 -10.40 2.40
N PHE A 178 22.07 -9.18 2.46
CA PHE A 178 20.87 -8.76 1.70
C PHE A 178 21.09 -7.53 0.81
N TYR A 179 22.34 -7.11 0.62
CA TYR A 179 22.68 -5.90 -0.14
C TYR A 179 23.13 -6.16 -1.59
N GLU A 180 23.16 -7.42 -2.06
CA GLU A 180 23.61 -7.80 -3.43
C GLU A 180 22.46 -8.11 -4.41
N LEU A 181 21.20 -7.85 -4.05
CA LEU A 181 20.01 -8.24 -4.84
C LEU A 181 19.01 -7.09 -5.09
N ILE A 182 19.52 -5.86 -5.24
CA ILE A 182 18.82 -4.68 -5.78
C ILE A 182 19.74 -3.98 -6.77
#